data_AF-A0A2R6FEW0-F1
#
_entry.id   AF-A0A2R6FEW0-F1
#
_cell.length_a   1.000
_cell.length_b   1.000
_cell.length_c   1.000
_cell.angle_alpha   90.00
_cell.angle_beta   90.00
_cell.angle_gamma   90.00
#
_symmetry.space_group_name_H-M   'P 1'
#
loop_
_entity.id
_entity.type
_entity.pdbx_description
1 polymer ?
#
loop_
_entity_poly.entity_id
_entity_poly.type
_entity_poly.pdbx_seq_one_letter_code
_entity_poly.pdbx_strand_id
1 'polypeptide(L)'
;MRQHTRFRRDERAIEGLPVRLVIALVVGVASLSVMMSMLSGISGLAVTELDVQPTPEVVTPGNHTIQVAVVDPDGQRVSNATVVARGGSARLDGVETGTTGANGTVALSLSPALGANQRDGTVEFDVKPPAGSEYADKRENTAVLVVRE
;
A
#
# COMPACT_ATOMS: atom_id res chain seq x y z
N MET A 1 63.66 -13.22 -20.92
CA MET A 1 63.22 -13.06 -19.51
C MET A 1 63.75 -11.75 -18.90
N ARG A 2 63.33 -10.56 -19.36
CA ARG A 2 63.83 -9.25 -18.86
C ARG A 2 62.75 -8.14 -18.79
N GLN A 3 61.54 -8.44 -18.34
CA GLN A 3 60.47 -7.43 -18.19
C GLN A 3 59.86 -7.33 -16.77
N HIS A 4 59.94 -8.38 -15.95
CA HIS A 4 59.29 -8.37 -14.62
C HIS A 4 60.02 -7.54 -13.55
N THR A 5 61.28 -7.17 -13.75
CA THR A 5 62.07 -6.45 -12.73
C THR A 5 61.80 -4.95 -12.69
N ARG A 6 61.18 -4.36 -13.72
CA ARG A 6 60.83 -2.92 -13.75
C ARG A 6 59.66 -2.59 -12.81
N PHE A 7 58.64 -3.46 -12.74
CA PHE A 7 57.47 -3.25 -11.87
C PHE A 7 57.79 -3.26 -10.38
N ARG A 8 58.84 -3.97 -9.95
CA ARG A 8 59.24 -4.06 -8.52
C ARG A 8 60.07 -2.86 -8.02
N ARG A 9 60.57 -2.00 -8.91
CA ARG A 9 61.39 -0.83 -8.55
C ARG A 9 60.72 0.50 -8.87
N ASP A 10 59.50 0.46 -9.37
CA ASP A 10 58.74 1.66 -9.71
C ASP A 10 57.88 2.08 -8.52
N GLU A 11 58.48 2.80 -7.56
CA GLU A 11 57.81 3.31 -6.35
C GLU A 11 56.69 4.32 -6.69
N ARG A 12 56.73 4.95 -7.87
CA ARG A 12 55.71 5.89 -8.36
C ARG A 12 54.34 5.22 -8.54
N ALA A 13 54.30 3.90 -8.74
CA ALA A 13 53.06 3.14 -8.79
C ALA A 13 52.35 3.06 -7.43
N ILE A 14 53.09 3.23 -6.32
CA ILE A 14 52.59 3.11 -4.94
C ILE A 14 52.37 4.49 -4.30
N GLU A 15 53.11 5.53 -4.69
CA GLU A 15 52.99 6.88 -4.12
C GLU A 15 51.59 7.52 -4.29
N GLY A 16 50.87 7.18 -5.36
CA GLY A 16 49.50 7.67 -5.60
C GLY A 16 48.39 6.75 -5.05
N LEU A 17 48.75 5.56 -4.55
CA LEU A 17 47.81 4.51 -4.14
C LEU A 17 46.97 4.93 -2.93
N PRO A 18 47.54 5.53 -1.86
CA PRO A 18 46.76 6.02 -0.72
C PRO A 18 45.73 7.08 -1.12
N VAL A 19 46.13 8.04 -1.96
CA VAL A 19 45.26 9.14 -2.39
C VAL A 19 44.12 8.63 -3.27
N ARG A 20 44.39 7.73 -4.22
CA ARG A 20 43.36 7.12 -5.06
C ARG A 20 42.38 6.29 -4.25
N LEU A 21 42.85 5.60 -3.22
CA LEU A 21 42.01 4.79 -2.34
C LEU A 21 41.08 5.67 -1.50
N VAL A 22 41.60 6.79 -0.96
CA VAL A 22 40.80 7.78 -0.24
C VAL A 22 39.76 8.43 -1.14
N ILE A 23 40.14 8.86 -2.35
CA ILE A 23 39.20 9.46 -3.31
C ILE A 23 38.12 8.44 -3.70
N ALA A 24 38.49 7.20 -4.01
CA ALA A 24 37.53 6.15 -4.35
C ALA A 24 36.54 5.87 -3.21
N LEU A 25 37.03 5.83 -1.95
CA LEU A 25 36.19 5.63 -0.78
C LEU A 25 35.22 6.80 -0.56
N VAL A 26 35.71 8.04 -0.59
CA VAL A 26 34.89 9.24 -0.35
C VAL A 26 33.82 9.39 -1.43
N VAL A 27 34.18 9.19 -2.70
CA VAL A 27 33.22 9.26 -3.82
C VAL A 27 32.20 8.10 -3.74
N GLY A 28 32.63 6.91 -3.33
CA GLY A 28 31.73 5.78 -3.10
C GLY A 28 30.71 6.05 -2.00
N VAL A 29 31.16 6.55 -0.85
CA VAL A 29 30.27 6.88 0.28
C VAL A 29 29.35 8.05 -0.07
N ALA A 30 29.84 9.07 -0.78
CA ALA A 30 29.03 10.21 -1.23
C ALA A 30 27.94 9.77 -2.21
N SER A 31 28.27 8.93 -3.21
CA SER A 31 27.30 8.45 -4.18
C SER A 31 26.26 7.52 -3.55
N LEU A 32 26.66 6.65 -2.61
CA LEU A 32 25.73 5.83 -1.84
C LEU A 32 24.80 6.67 -0.95
N SER A 33 25.32 7.73 -0.33
CA SER A 33 24.53 8.64 0.50
C SER A 33 23.49 9.41 -0.33
N VAL A 34 23.83 9.85 -1.53
CA VAL A 34 22.88 10.47 -2.46
C VAL A 34 21.79 9.47 -2.87
N MET A 35 22.17 8.22 -3.18
CA MET A 35 21.21 7.17 -3.53
C MET A 35 20.26 6.86 -2.35
N MET A 36 20.79 6.74 -1.13
CA MET A 36 19.99 6.54 0.08
C MET A 36 19.10 7.74 0.41
N SER A 37 19.58 8.96 0.16
CA SER A 37 18.80 10.19 0.33
C SER A 37 17.66 10.30 -0.68
N MET A 38 17.87 9.83 -1.92
CA MET A 38 16.79 9.73 -2.92
C MET A 38 15.75 8.70 -2.47
N LEU A 39 16.16 7.52 -1.99
CA LEU A 39 15.24 6.50 -1.46
C LEU A 39 14.43 7.01 -0.27
N SER A 40 15.06 7.75 0.65
CA SER A 40 14.41 8.30 1.84
C SER A 40 13.53 9.52 1.54
N GLY A 41 13.88 10.30 0.51
CA GLY A 41 13.11 11.47 0.08
C GLY A 41 11.79 11.11 -0.63
N ILE A 42 11.66 9.89 -1.14
CA ILE A 42 10.43 9.41 -1.79
C ILE A 42 9.37 9.03 -0.75
N SER A 43 9.76 8.67 0.48
CA SER A 43 8.83 8.29 1.56
C SER A 43 7.87 9.41 1.98
N GLY A 44 8.22 10.69 1.77
CA GLY A 44 7.34 11.84 2.09
C GLY A 44 6.37 12.23 0.97
N LEU A 45 6.42 11.59 -0.20
CA LEU A 45 5.47 11.74 -1.31
C LEU A 45 4.61 10.48 -1.49
N ALA A 46 4.89 9.44 -0.70
CA ALA A 46 4.15 8.20 -0.69
C ALA A 46 2.84 8.44 0.05
N VAL A 47 1.83 8.84 -0.70
CA VAL A 47 0.45 8.82 -0.24
C VAL A 47 0.16 7.42 0.28
N THR A 48 -0.21 7.32 1.56
CA THR A 48 -0.45 6.02 2.19
C THR A 48 -1.82 5.52 1.74
N GLU A 49 -1.82 4.47 0.92
CA GLU A 49 -3.05 3.89 0.39
C GLU A 49 -3.79 3.14 1.50
N LEU A 50 -5.05 3.51 1.74
CA LEU A 50 -5.93 2.77 2.63
C LEU A 50 -6.52 1.56 1.90
N ASP A 51 -6.80 0.50 2.66
CA ASP A 51 -7.55 -0.65 2.20
C ASP A 51 -8.71 -0.94 3.17
N VAL A 52 -9.73 -1.59 2.65
CA VAL A 52 -10.92 -1.99 3.38
C VAL A 52 -10.94 -3.50 3.53
N GLN A 53 -11.12 -3.98 4.76
CA GLN A 53 -11.24 -5.39 5.09
C GLN A 53 -12.65 -5.69 5.64
N PRO A 54 -13.57 -6.15 4.78
CA PRO A 54 -14.89 -6.56 5.21
C PRO A 54 -14.87 -7.94 5.89
N THR A 55 -15.76 -8.15 6.85
CA THR A 55 -15.97 -9.44 7.52
C THR A 55 -17.47 -9.61 7.78
N PRO A 56 -18.10 -10.65 7.22
CA PRO A 56 -17.55 -11.69 6.33
C PRO A 56 -17.24 -11.18 4.91
N GLU A 57 -16.30 -11.84 4.21
CA GLU A 57 -15.95 -11.56 2.81
C GLU A 57 -16.92 -12.16 1.80
N VAL A 58 -17.65 -13.20 2.20
CA VAL A 58 -18.61 -13.91 1.35
C VAL A 58 -19.96 -13.99 2.08
N VAL A 59 -21.03 -13.60 1.39
CA VAL A 59 -22.41 -13.62 1.90
C VAL A 59 -23.39 -14.17 0.88
N THR A 60 -24.57 -14.54 1.33
CA THR A 60 -25.71 -14.88 0.45
C THR A 60 -26.57 -13.62 0.19
N PRO A 61 -27.53 -13.67 -0.75
CA PRO A 61 -28.49 -12.57 -0.90
C PRO A 61 -29.40 -12.44 0.32
N GLY A 62 -29.65 -11.21 0.76
CA GLY A 62 -30.47 -10.91 1.94
C GLY A 62 -29.80 -9.91 2.89
N ASN A 63 -30.42 -9.66 4.04
CA ASN A 63 -29.91 -8.69 5.01
C ASN A 63 -28.74 -9.26 5.82
N HIS A 64 -27.59 -8.59 5.75
CA HIS A 64 -26.40 -8.91 6.51
C HIS A 64 -25.86 -7.66 7.22
N THR A 65 -25.25 -7.88 8.38
CA THR A 65 -24.42 -6.85 9.03
C THR A 65 -22.97 -7.20 8.77
N ILE A 66 -22.30 -6.37 7.97
CA ILE A 66 -20.89 -6.56 7.60
C ILE A 66 -20.06 -5.60 8.44
N GLN A 67 -19.08 -6.14 9.16
CA GLN A 67 -18.08 -5.31 9.81
C GLN A 67 -16.99 -4.96 8.82
N VAL A 68 -16.64 -3.70 8.74
CA VAL A 68 -15.69 -3.18 7.78
C VAL A 68 -14.58 -2.50 8.55
N ALA A 69 -13.36 -3.01 8.42
CA ALA A 69 -12.16 -2.40 8.99
C ALA A 69 -11.41 -1.59 7.92
N VAL A 70 -10.93 -0.41 8.28
CA VAL A 70 -10.03 0.37 7.41
C VAL A 70 -8.61 0.21 7.93
N VAL A 71 -7.70 -0.18 7.05
CA VAL A 71 -6.30 -0.44 7.37
C VAL A 71 -5.36 0.34 6.47
N ASP A 72 -4.18 0.65 6.99
CA ASP A 72 -3.06 1.15 6.19
C ASP A 72 -2.21 -0.02 5.63
N PRO A 73 -1.17 0.25 4.81
CA PRO A 73 -0.30 -0.77 4.25
C PRO A 73 0.49 -1.57 5.30
N ASP A 74 0.67 -1.02 6.50
CA ASP A 74 1.31 -1.68 7.63
C ASP A 74 0.31 -2.55 8.45
N GLY A 75 -0.97 -2.55 8.05
CA GLY A 75 -2.05 -3.28 8.71
C GLY A 75 -2.61 -2.58 9.96
N GLN A 76 -2.25 -1.31 10.20
CA GLN A 76 -2.76 -0.55 11.34
C GLN A 76 -4.16 -0.03 11.05
N ARG A 77 -4.99 0.02 12.09
CA ARG A 77 -6.40 0.45 12.00
C ARG A 77 -6.50 1.97 11.93
N VAL A 78 -7.27 2.47 10.97
CA VAL A 78 -7.47 3.91 10.75
C VAL A 78 -8.87 4.32 11.23
N SER A 79 -8.90 5.23 12.20
CA SER A 79 -10.12 5.82 12.75
C SER A 79 -10.58 7.05 11.98
N ASN A 80 -11.86 7.41 12.08
CA ASN A 80 -12.47 8.56 11.42
C ASN A 80 -12.41 8.55 9.88
N ALA A 81 -12.22 7.39 9.28
CA ALA A 81 -12.35 7.20 7.84
C ALA A 81 -13.83 6.96 7.49
N THR A 82 -14.32 7.53 6.40
CA THR A 82 -15.69 7.30 5.94
C THR A 82 -15.70 6.18 4.91
N VAL A 83 -16.39 5.09 5.21
CA VAL A 83 -16.59 3.97 4.31
C VAL A 83 -17.91 4.15 3.57
N VAL A 84 -17.89 3.89 2.28
CA VAL A 84 -19.05 3.96 1.37
C VAL A 84 -19.21 2.60 0.72
N ALA A 85 -20.34 1.94 0.91
CA ALA A 85 -20.67 0.67 0.28
C ALA A 85 -21.63 0.89 -0.89
N ARG A 86 -21.34 0.27 -2.03
CA ARG A 86 -22.10 0.38 -3.28
C ARG A 86 -22.28 -0.99 -3.92
N GLY A 87 -23.40 -1.18 -4.60
CA GLY A 87 -23.56 -2.34 -5.49
C GLY A 87 -22.60 -2.26 -6.66
N GLY A 88 -21.68 -3.23 -6.76
CA GLY A 88 -20.85 -3.45 -7.94
C GLY A 88 -21.66 -4.24 -8.97
N SER A 89 -21.43 -5.54 -9.03
CA SER A 89 -22.24 -6.46 -9.85
C SER A 89 -23.47 -7.02 -9.12
N ALA A 90 -23.49 -7.01 -7.78
CA ALA A 90 -24.70 -7.30 -7.00
C ALA A 90 -25.54 -6.03 -6.86
N ARG A 91 -26.87 -6.17 -6.85
CA ARG A 91 -27.78 -5.04 -6.67
C ARG A 91 -27.86 -4.69 -5.19
N LEU A 92 -27.71 -3.41 -4.88
CA LEU A 92 -27.94 -2.84 -3.55
C LEU A 92 -28.99 -1.73 -3.68
N ASP A 93 -29.92 -1.62 -2.73
CA ASP A 93 -31.04 -0.67 -2.79
C ASP A 93 -30.62 0.80 -2.70
N GLY A 94 -29.36 1.06 -2.36
CA GLY A 94 -28.79 2.39 -2.28
C GLY A 94 -27.29 2.35 -2.03
N VAL A 95 -26.77 3.50 -1.60
CA VAL A 95 -25.40 3.63 -1.10
C VAL A 95 -25.48 3.71 0.41
N GLU A 96 -24.81 2.78 1.09
CA GLU A 96 -24.70 2.80 2.55
C GLU A 96 -23.38 3.45 2.96
N THR A 97 -23.39 4.25 4.01
CA THR A 97 -22.19 4.96 4.46
C THR A 97 -22.03 4.89 5.96
N GLY A 98 -20.79 4.88 6.44
CA GLY A 98 -20.51 4.94 7.86
C GLY A 98 -19.08 5.39 8.13
N THR A 99 -18.82 5.84 9.36
CA THR A 99 -17.51 6.33 9.76
C THR A 99 -16.85 5.35 10.74
N THR A 100 -15.57 5.06 10.55
CA THR A 100 -14.85 4.17 11.45
C THR A 100 -14.68 4.78 12.84
N GLY A 101 -14.94 3.97 13.87
CA GLY A 101 -14.76 4.36 15.27
C GLY A 101 -13.29 4.36 15.70
N ALA A 102 -13.07 4.48 17.01
CA ALA A 102 -11.72 4.49 17.61
C ALA A 102 -10.92 3.19 17.38
N ASN A 103 -11.59 2.08 17.07
CA ASN A 103 -11.01 0.79 16.74
C ASN A 103 -10.74 0.61 15.22
N GLY A 104 -11.01 1.64 14.42
CA GLY A 104 -10.89 1.63 12.97
C GLY A 104 -11.87 0.70 12.26
N THR A 105 -13.02 0.38 12.90
CA THR A 105 -14.10 -0.40 12.25
C THR A 105 -15.42 0.35 12.21
N VAL A 106 -16.26 -0.06 11.27
CA VAL A 106 -17.65 0.39 11.12
C VAL A 106 -18.52 -0.81 10.78
N ALA A 107 -19.76 -0.85 11.27
CA ALA A 107 -20.73 -1.88 10.91
C ALA A 107 -21.72 -1.30 9.90
N LEU A 108 -21.89 -1.96 8.75
CA LEU A 108 -22.82 -1.57 7.70
C LEU A 108 -23.88 -2.67 7.53
N SER A 109 -25.15 -2.27 7.52
CA SER A 109 -26.27 -3.17 7.23
C SER A 109 -26.55 -3.16 5.73
N LEU A 110 -26.21 -4.26 5.06
CA LEU A 110 -26.26 -4.38 3.61
C LEU A 110 -27.26 -5.46 3.22
N SER A 111 -28.05 -5.21 2.19
CA SER A 111 -29.06 -6.15 1.69
C SER A 111 -28.85 -6.44 0.21
N PRO A 112 -27.74 -7.13 -0.18
CA PRO A 112 -27.45 -7.40 -1.58
C PRO A 112 -28.47 -8.38 -2.19
N ALA A 113 -28.79 -8.16 -3.46
CA ALA A 113 -29.63 -9.02 -4.28
C ALA A 113 -28.93 -9.37 -5.61
N LEU A 114 -29.16 -10.58 -6.11
CA LEU A 114 -28.62 -11.05 -7.39
C LEU A 114 -29.74 -11.12 -8.44
N GLY A 115 -29.41 -10.78 -9.69
CA GLY A 115 -30.35 -10.91 -10.81
C GLY A 115 -30.74 -12.38 -11.08
N ALA A 116 -31.91 -12.63 -11.69
CA ALA A 116 -32.43 -13.99 -11.89
C ALA A 116 -31.41 -14.96 -12.55
N ASN A 117 -30.60 -14.46 -13.49
CA ASN A 117 -29.60 -15.23 -14.23
C ASN A 117 -28.15 -15.07 -13.70
N GLN A 118 -27.98 -14.50 -12.51
CA GLN A 118 -26.68 -14.23 -11.90
C GLN A 118 -26.41 -15.24 -10.78
N ARG A 119 -25.27 -15.95 -10.86
CA ARG A 119 -24.86 -16.92 -9.82
C ARG A 119 -24.12 -16.26 -8.66
N ASP A 120 -23.42 -15.18 -8.96
CA ASP A 120 -22.55 -14.44 -8.07
C ASP A 120 -22.52 -12.94 -8.41
N GLY A 121 -22.20 -12.10 -7.43
CA GLY A 121 -22.04 -10.67 -7.60
C GLY A 121 -21.20 -10.05 -6.50
N THR A 122 -20.90 -8.75 -6.61
CA THR A 122 -19.99 -8.04 -5.72
C THR A 122 -20.64 -6.80 -5.13
N VAL A 123 -20.34 -6.55 -3.86
CA VAL A 123 -20.54 -5.26 -3.19
C VAL A 123 -19.17 -4.60 -3.03
N GLU A 124 -19.03 -3.42 -3.60
CA GLU A 124 -17.79 -2.64 -3.60
C GLU A 124 -17.78 -1.66 -2.42
N PHE A 125 -16.58 -1.35 -1.95
CA PHE A 125 -16.36 -0.39 -0.88
C PHE A 125 -15.38 0.69 -1.36
N ASP A 126 -15.72 1.94 -1.11
CA ASP A 126 -14.82 3.09 -1.23
C ASP A 126 -14.51 3.63 0.17
N VAL A 127 -13.33 4.22 0.35
CA VAL A 127 -12.95 4.87 1.60
C VAL A 127 -12.55 6.32 1.38
N LYS A 128 -13.14 7.23 2.16
CA LYS A 128 -12.70 8.62 2.25
C LYS A 128 -11.85 8.79 3.50
N PRO A 129 -10.55 9.06 3.36
CA PRO A 129 -9.69 9.26 4.51
C PRO A 129 -10.12 10.46 5.36
N PRO A 130 -9.67 10.52 6.62
CA PRO A 130 -9.88 11.69 7.47
C PRO A 130 -9.36 12.96 6.81
N ALA A 131 -10.10 14.07 6.92
CA ALA A 131 -9.69 15.34 6.32
C ALA A 131 -8.33 15.81 6.88
N GLY A 132 -7.42 16.22 5.99
CA GLY A 132 -6.09 16.69 6.36
C GLY A 132 -5.08 15.60 6.72
N SER A 133 -5.39 14.33 6.42
CA SER A 133 -4.44 13.21 6.55
C SER A 133 -3.58 13.01 5.30
N GLU A 134 -2.51 12.24 5.44
CA GLU A 134 -1.59 11.83 4.35
C GLU A 134 -2.08 10.62 3.54
N TYR A 135 -3.28 10.13 3.85
CA TYR A 135 -3.86 8.94 3.25
C TYR A 135 -4.56 9.27 1.92
N ALA A 136 -4.59 8.30 0.99
CA ALA A 136 -5.54 8.29 -0.11
C ALA A 136 -6.13 6.91 -0.36
N ASP A 137 -7.14 6.92 -1.23
CA ASP A 137 -7.86 5.75 -1.72
C ASP A 137 -7.82 5.80 -3.25
N LYS A 138 -6.77 5.20 -3.83
CA LYS A 138 -6.60 5.09 -5.29
C LYS A 138 -6.58 3.63 -5.77
N ARG A 139 -6.43 2.68 -4.85
CA ARG A 139 -6.48 1.25 -5.14
C ARG A 139 -7.89 0.72 -4.91
N GLU A 140 -8.25 -0.30 -5.68
CA GLU A 140 -9.52 -1.00 -5.48
C GLU A 140 -9.47 -1.76 -4.15
N ASN A 141 -10.46 -1.49 -3.30
CA ASN A 141 -10.59 -2.10 -1.98
C ASN A 141 -11.18 -3.51 -2.07
N THR A 142 -11.02 -4.31 -1.00
CA THR A 142 -11.60 -5.66 -0.96
C THR A 142 -13.14 -5.59 -1.02
N ALA A 143 -13.70 -6.18 -2.07
CA ALA A 143 -15.14 -6.32 -2.25
C ALA A 143 -15.71 -7.51 -1.48
N VAL A 144 -16.99 -7.45 -1.13
CA VAL A 144 -17.72 -8.62 -0.61
C VAL A 144 -18.33 -9.40 -1.77
N LEU A 145 -18.09 -10.70 -1.81
CA LEU A 145 -18.67 -11.61 -2.78
C LEU A 145 -20.04 -12.09 -2.29
N VAL A 146 -21.05 -11.98 -3.14
CA VAL A 146 -22.40 -12.45 -2.91
C VAL A 146 -22.61 -13.68 -3.77
N VAL A 147 -22.87 -14.83 -3.16
CA VAL A 147 -23.07 -16.10 -3.87
C VAL A 147 -24.46 -16.66 -3.64
N ARG A 148 -25.07 -17.20 -4.71
CA ARG A 148 -26.30 -17.97 -4.61
C ARG A 148 -25.96 -19.41 -4.21
N GLU A 149 -26.65 -19.93 -3.19
CA GLU A 149 -26.61 -21.35 -2.82
C GLU A 149 -27.29 -22.24 -3.89
#